data_AF-A8ZNY2-F1
#
_entry.id   AF-A8ZNY2-F1
#
_cell.length_a   1.000
_cell.length_b   1.000
_cell.length_c   1.000
_cell.angle_alpha   90.00
_cell.angle_beta   90.00
_cell.angle_gamma   90.00
#
_symmetry.space_group_name_H-M   'P 1'
#
loop_
_entity.id
_entity.type
_entity.pdbx_description
1 polymer ?
#
loop_
_entity_poly.entity_id
_entity_poly.type
_entity_poly.pdbx_seq_one_letter_code
_entity_poly.pdbx_strand_id
1 'polypeptide(L)'
;MVLCQKKQKHCEPEELSVGDCWIALSLAKDSGLVLSGRIGKHTDELAQKLIENTEGKTVCHHWQTDGWEGYSRQLADEVIHHVSKALTQRLERTNGILRQQTGRWHRRQNKFGKVWQQSAVTLRLVLTYFNWIWCHSRFKNTAAQRAGLTEHPWGWQDLATYPTLY
;
A
#
# COMPACT_ATOMS: atom_id res chain seq x y z
N MET A 1 -19.71 4.86 -9.38
CA MET A 1 -18.60 5.83 -9.52
C MET A 1 -18.57 6.68 -8.26
N VAL A 2 -17.49 6.59 -7.48
CA VAL A 2 -17.38 7.22 -6.15
C VAL A 2 -16.67 8.56 -6.28
N LEU A 3 -17.09 9.62 -5.59
CA LEU A 3 -16.42 10.92 -5.60
C LEU A 3 -16.04 11.37 -4.17
N CYS A 4 -14.80 11.80 -3.98
CA CYS A 4 -14.27 12.49 -2.80
C CYS A 4 -14.82 13.92 -2.82
N GLN A 5 -16.13 14.05 -2.59
CA GLN A 5 -16.88 15.32 -2.65
C GLN A 5 -16.85 16.08 -1.32
N LYS A 6 -16.75 15.35 -0.20
CA LYS A 6 -16.78 15.88 1.16
C LYS A 6 -15.49 15.48 1.89
N LYS A 7 -15.09 16.22 2.92
CA LYS A 7 -14.07 15.74 3.89
C LYS A 7 -14.71 14.69 4.80
N GLN A 8 -13.92 13.76 5.36
CA GLN A 8 -14.47 12.69 6.22
C GLN A 8 -15.35 13.23 7.36
N LYS A 9 -14.95 14.35 7.97
CA LYS A 9 -15.72 15.01 9.05
C LYS A 9 -17.11 15.53 8.68
N HIS A 10 -17.46 15.50 7.39
CA HIS A 10 -18.75 15.95 6.85
C HIS A 10 -19.52 14.79 6.20
N CYS A 11 -19.06 13.55 6.37
CA CYS A 11 -19.72 12.39 5.82
C CYS A 11 -20.66 11.80 6.87
N GLU A 12 -21.85 11.41 6.44
CA GLU A 12 -22.79 10.65 7.28
C GLU A 12 -22.29 9.20 7.47
N PRO A 13 -22.70 8.50 8.54
CA PRO A 13 -22.26 7.13 8.80
C PRO A 13 -22.56 6.15 7.65
N GLU A 14 -23.65 6.35 6.92
CA GLU A 14 -24.05 5.52 5.77
C GLU A 14 -23.22 5.80 4.50
N GLU A 15 -22.49 6.92 4.47
CA GLU A 15 -21.67 7.34 3.32
C GLU A 15 -20.32 6.59 3.29
N LEU A 16 -20.37 5.27 3.16
CA LEU A 16 -19.21 4.36 3.23
C LEU A 16 -18.15 4.64 2.14
N SER A 17 -18.55 5.28 1.04
CA SER A 17 -17.68 5.57 -0.10
C SER A 17 -17.43 7.07 -0.34
N VAL A 18 -18.08 7.99 0.39
CA VAL A 18 -17.84 9.44 0.23
C VAL A 18 -16.95 9.92 1.35
N GLY A 19 -15.94 10.74 1.07
CA GLY A 19 -15.01 11.23 2.08
C GLY A 19 -13.55 10.90 1.77
N ASP A 20 -12.70 11.02 2.79
CA ASP A 20 -11.26 10.79 2.65
C ASP A 20 -10.96 9.33 2.32
N CYS A 21 -10.12 9.11 1.30
CA CYS A 21 -9.66 7.80 0.86
C CYS A 21 -8.30 7.51 1.50
N TRP A 22 -8.26 6.59 2.44
CA TRP A 22 -7.01 6.13 3.04
C TRP A 22 -6.35 5.07 2.16
N ILE A 23 -5.03 5.04 2.18
CA ILE A 23 -4.21 3.99 1.58
C ILE A 23 -3.51 3.27 2.75
N ALA A 24 -3.85 2.00 2.95
CA ALA A 24 -3.21 1.12 3.91
C ALA A 24 -2.18 0.25 3.18
N LEU A 25 -0.98 0.10 3.75
CA LEU A 25 0.16 -0.54 3.11
C LEU A 25 0.91 -1.45 4.08
N SER A 26 1.34 -2.60 3.59
CA SER A 26 2.25 -3.50 4.30
C SER A 26 3.52 -3.73 3.47
N LEU A 27 4.68 -3.73 4.11
CA LEU A 27 5.98 -3.80 3.46
C LEU A 27 6.84 -4.88 4.12
N ALA A 28 7.46 -5.74 3.32
CA ALA A 28 8.48 -6.67 3.80
C ALA A 28 9.74 -5.87 4.22
N LYS A 29 10.14 -6.00 5.49
CA LYS A 29 11.23 -5.20 6.08
C LYS A 29 12.55 -5.38 5.33
N ASP A 30 12.89 -6.60 4.94
CA ASP A 30 14.22 -6.92 4.41
C ASP A 30 14.34 -6.53 2.94
N SER A 31 13.42 -7.02 2.10
CA SER A 31 13.41 -6.72 0.66
C SER A 31 12.89 -5.32 0.33
N GLY A 32 12.04 -4.74 1.18
CA GLY A 32 11.28 -3.53 0.87
C GLY A 32 10.19 -3.76 -0.17
N LEU A 33 9.81 -5.01 -0.41
CA LEU A 33 8.68 -5.36 -1.28
C LEU A 33 7.38 -4.93 -0.62
N VAL A 34 6.53 -4.20 -1.34
CA VAL A 34 5.17 -3.94 -0.88
C VAL A 34 4.36 -5.22 -1.06
N LEU A 35 3.91 -5.81 0.04
CA LEU A 35 3.14 -7.05 0.03
C LEU A 35 1.67 -6.78 -0.30
N SER A 36 1.09 -5.74 0.30
CA SER A 36 -0.32 -5.39 0.13
C SER A 36 -0.50 -3.88 0.16
N GLY A 37 -1.42 -3.41 -0.69
CA GLY A 37 -1.98 -2.07 -0.63
C GLY A 37 -3.49 -2.15 -0.73
N ARG A 38 -4.19 -1.43 0.15
CA ARG A 38 -5.64 -1.34 0.19
C ARG A 38 -6.08 0.10 0.28
N ILE A 39 -7.24 0.38 -0.29
CA ILE A 39 -7.90 1.67 -0.13
C ILE A 39 -9.19 1.51 0.66
N GLY A 40 -9.55 2.51 1.45
CA GLY A 40 -10.80 2.48 2.20
C GLY A 40 -10.93 3.65 3.18
N LYS A 41 -11.91 3.53 4.07
CA LYS A 41 -12.02 4.37 5.26
C LYS A 41 -11.00 3.94 6.31
N HIS A 42 -10.53 4.87 7.12
CA HIS A 42 -9.68 4.57 8.27
C HIS A 42 -10.47 3.87 9.38
N THR A 43 -10.69 2.57 9.18
CA THR A 43 -11.63 1.71 9.90
C THR A 43 -11.02 0.33 10.06
N ASP A 44 -11.54 -0.44 11.02
CA ASP A 44 -11.09 -1.81 11.28
C ASP A 44 -11.24 -2.71 10.05
N GLU A 45 -12.27 -2.50 9.23
CA GLU A 45 -12.46 -3.22 7.96
C GLU A 45 -11.28 -3.02 6.99
N LEU A 46 -10.72 -1.81 6.93
CA LEU A 46 -9.53 -1.55 6.10
C LEU A 46 -8.28 -2.24 6.67
N ALA A 47 -8.14 -2.25 8.00
CA ALA A 47 -7.05 -2.95 8.68
C ALA A 47 -7.12 -4.46 8.42
N GLN A 48 -8.29 -5.06 8.60
CA GLN A 48 -8.56 -6.47 8.33
C GLN A 48 -8.21 -6.84 6.89
N LYS A 49 -8.74 -6.09 5.90
CA LYS A 49 -8.44 -6.30 4.47
C LYS A 49 -6.97 -6.19 4.13
N LEU A 50 -6.22 -5.36 4.86
CA LEU A 50 -4.77 -5.25 4.70
C LEU A 50 -4.11 -6.52 5.23
N ILE A 51 -4.38 -6.89 6.50
CA ILE A 51 -3.78 -8.01 7.22
C ILE A 51 -4.01 -9.33 6.47
N GLU A 52 -5.27 -9.67 6.17
CA GLU A 52 -5.63 -10.92 5.48
C GLU A 52 -4.91 -11.06 4.14
N ASN A 53 -4.78 -9.96 3.39
CA ASN A 53 -4.08 -10.01 2.11
C ASN A 53 -2.57 -10.10 2.24
N THR A 54 -2.01 -9.58 3.32
CA THR A 54 -0.58 -9.67 3.61
C THR A 54 -0.22 -11.08 4.07
N GLU A 55 -0.98 -11.66 4.98
CA GLU A 55 -0.80 -13.03 5.47
C GLU A 55 -0.91 -14.06 4.34
N GLY A 56 -1.83 -13.85 3.39
CA GLY A 56 -1.89 -14.68 2.17
C GLY A 56 -0.66 -14.62 1.26
N LYS A 57 0.38 -13.83 1.59
CA LYS A 57 1.59 -13.62 0.79
C LYS A 57 2.89 -13.86 1.56
N THR A 58 2.82 -14.10 2.86
CA THR A 58 4.02 -14.32 3.69
C THR A 58 3.70 -15.19 4.89
N VAL A 59 4.68 -16.02 5.29
CA VAL A 59 4.63 -16.81 6.53
C VAL A 59 5.15 -16.03 7.75
N CYS A 60 5.42 -14.73 7.59
CA CYS A 60 5.95 -13.90 8.66
C CYS A 60 4.84 -13.49 9.65
N HIS A 61 5.00 -13.89 10.91
CA HIS A 61 4.12 -13.51 12.02
C HIS A 61 4.65 -12.34 12.85
N HIS A 62 5.57 -11.52 12.31
CA HIS A 62 6.09 -10.33 12.98
C HIS A 62 5.58 -9.06 12.33
N TRP A 63 4.80 -8.27 13.06
CA TRP A 63 4.23 -7.01 12.57
C TRP A 63 4.84 -5.81 13.29
N GLN A 64 5.18 -4.79 12.51
CA GLN A 64 5.72 -3.52 13.00
C GLN A 64 4.78 -2.38 12.56
N THR A 65 4.21 -1.65 13.52
CA THR A 65 3.19 -0.62 13.24
C THR A 65 3.45 0.68 14.02
N ASP A 66 2.66 1.70 13.71
CA ASP A 66 2.61 2.99 14.42
C ASP A 66 1.82 2.94 15.74
N GLY A 67 1.17 1.81 16.04
CA GLY A 67 0.39 1.62 17.26
C GLY A 67 -1.07 2.07 17.16
N TRP A 68 -1.61 2.25 15.95
CA TRP A 68 -3.05 2.46 15.83
C TRP A 68 -3.82 1.22 16.32
N GLU A 69 -4.75 1.45 17.24
CA GLU A 69 -5.51 0.40 17.95
C GLU A 69 -6.30 -0.53 17.01
N GLY A 70 -6.68 -0.04 15.83
CA GLY A 70 -7.34 -0.85 14.80
C GLY A 70 -6.50 -2.04 14.34
N TYR A 71 -5.16 -1.97 14.41
CA TYR A 71 -4.31 -3.13 14.13
C TYR A 71 -4.39 -4.16 15.26
N SER A 72 -4.30 -3.72 16.52
CA SER A 72 -4.34 -4.62 17.68
C SER A 72 -5.66 -5.38 17.82
N ARG A 73 -6.77 -4.83 17.30
CA ARG A 73 -8.06 -5.51 17.24
C ARG A 73 -8.18 -6.57 16.15
N GLN A 74 -7.31 -6.53 15.14
CA GLN A 74 -7.40 -7.37 13.94
C GLN A 74 -6.25 -8.37 13.79
N LEU A 75 -5.12 -8.13 14.44
CA LEU A 75 -4.01 -9.08 14.49
C LEU A 75 -4.39 -10.25 15.41
N ALA A 76 -4.08 -11.48 14.98
CA ALA A 76 -4.29 -12.67 15.77
C ALA A 76 -3.34 -12.75 16.96
N ASP A 77 -3.73 -13.46 18.02
CA ASP A 77 -2.95 -13.55 19.28
C ASP A 77 -1.58 -14.20 19.10
N GLU A 78 -1.43 -15.10 18.11
CA GLU A 78 -0.16 -15.74 17.77
C GLU A 78 0.86 -14.81 17.10
N VAL A 79 0.45 -13.61 16.70
CA VAL A 79 1.28 -12.66 15.97
C VAL A 79 2.10 -11.81 16.95
N ILE A 80 3.40 -11.68 16.66
CA ILE A 80 4.28 -10.80 17.43
C ILE A 80 4.13 -9.37 16.89
N HIS A 81 3.43 -8.52 17.66
CA HIS A 81 3.17 -7.12 17.32
C HIS A 81 4.11 -6.17 18.07
N HIS A 82 4.94 -5.43 17.32
CA HIS A 82 5.81 -4.39 17.85
C HIS A 82 5.38 -3.00 17.39
N VAL A 83 5.11 -2.12 18.35
CA VAL A 83 4.82 -0.70 18.09
C VAL A 83 6.11 0.11 18.19
N SER A 84 6.56 0.71 17.09
CA SER A 84 7.76 1.56 17.12
C SER A 84 7.89 2.43 15.87
N LYS A 85 8.06 3.74 16.10
CA LYS A 85 8.41 4.70 15.04
C LYS A 85 9.76 4.41 14.38
N ALA A 86 10.71 3.86 15.14
CA ALA A 86 12.03 3.54 14.60
C ALA A 86 11.97 2.35 13.62
N LEU A 87 11.07 1.40 13.87
CA LEU A 87 10.90 0.22 13.01
C LEU A 87 10.08 0.52 11.75
N THR A 88 9.21 1.54 11.77
CA THR A 88 8.34 1.90 10.63
C THR A 88 8.96 2.92 9.65
N GLN A 89 10.19 3.40 9.86
CA GLN A 89 10.81 4.42 9.01
C GLN A 89 10.82 4.09 7.51
N ARG A 90 11.09 2.82 7.17
CA ARG A 90 11.09 2.37 5.76
C ARG A 90 9.69 2.42 5.16
N LEU A 91 8.68 2.00 5.92
CA LEU A 91 7.27 2.06 5.52
C LEU A 91 6.85 3.52 5.28
N GLU A 92 7.20 4.44 6.19
CA GLU A 92 6.87 5.86 6.04
C GLU A 92 7.53 6.50 4.81
N ARG A 93 8.78 6.13 4.52
CA ARG A 93 9.45 6.57 3.29
C ARG A 93 8.72 6.06 2.05
N THR A 94 8.31 4.79 2.05
CA THR A 94 7.52 4.20 0.96
C THR A 94 6.16 4.89 0.82
N ASN A 95 5.46 5.17 1.93
CA ASN A 95 4.22 5.94 1.93
C ASN A 95 4.41 7.31 1.26
N GLY A 96 5.51 8.02 1.59
CA GLY A 96 5.87 9.28 0.96
C GLY A 96 6.08 9.17 -0.56
N ILE A 97 6.84 8.16 -1.01
CA ILE A 97 7.06 7.89 -2.44
C ILE A 97 5.74 7.60 -3.15
N LEU A 98 4.92 6.71 -2.60
CA LEU A 98 3.64 6.34 -3.20
C LEU A 98 2.67 7.52 -3.28
N ARG A 99 2.62 8.37 -2.25
CA ARG A 99 1.82 9.61 -2.28
C ARG A 99 2.30 10.60 -3.32
N GLN A 100 3.61 10.67 -3.57
CA GLN A 100 4.15 11.51 -4.63
C GLN A 100 3.80 10.98 -6.02
N GLN A 101 3.95 9.66 -6.24
CA GLN A 101 3.66 9.01 -7.52
C GLN A 101 2.15 8.94 -7.84
N THR A 102 1.29 8.82 -6.82
CA THR A 102 -0.18 8.80 -6.98
C THR A 102 -0.79 10.20 -7.03
N GLY A 103 -0.04 11.24 -6.68
CA GLY A 103 -0.47 12.63 -6.76
C GLY A 103 -0.76 13.02 -8.21
N ARG A 104 -1.98 13.49 -8.49
CA ARG A 104 -2.34 13.94 -9.85
C ARG A 104 -1.73 15.30 -10.13
N TRP A 105 -1.12 15.39 -11.31
CA TRP A 105 -0.38 16.54 -11.82
C TRP A 105 -1.22 17.83 -11.81
N HIS A 106 -0.81 18.79 -10.99
CA HIS A 106 -1.10 20.21 -11.19
C HIS A 106 0.13 21.03 -10.77
N ARG A 107 0.34 22.17 -11.44
CA ARG A 107 1.52 23.05 -11.42
C ARG A 107 2.05 23.49 -10.03
N ARG A 108 1.33 23.26 -8.92
CA ARG A 108 1.72 23.75 -7.58
C ARG A 108 1.57 22.75 -6.42
N GLN A 109 0.69 21.73 -6.48
CA GLN A 109 0.48 20.75 -5.39
C GLN A 109 -0.10 19.44 -5.93
N ASN A 110 0.20 18.33 -5.26
CA ASN A 110 -0.41 17.02 -5.54
C ASN A 110 -1.90 17.05 -5.18
N LYS A 111 -2.77 16.83 -6.16
CA LYS A 111 -4.21 16.59 -5.90
C LYS A 111 -4.48 15.10 -5.81
N PHE A 112 -5.28 14.71 -4.83
CA PHE A 112 -5.81 13.35 -4.76
C PHE A 112 -6.85 13.14 -5.87
N GLY A 113 -6.86 11.92 -6.43
CA GLY A 113 -7.94 11.50 -7.32
C GLY A 113 -9.28 11.61 -6.58
N LYS A 114 -10.25 12.28 -7.21
CA LYS A 114 -11.60 12.37 -6.62
C LYS A 114 -12.30 11.03 -6.65
N VAL A 115 -11.89 10.06 -7.48
CA VAL A 115 -12.60 8.79 -7.60
C VAL A 115 -11.83 7.66 -6.94
N TRP A 116 -12.42 7.01 -5.93
CA TRP A 116 -11.79 5.91 -5.18
C TRP A 116 -11.43 4.73 -6.09
N GLN A 117 -12.32 4.35 -7.03
CA GLN A 117 -12.02 3.30 -8.01
C GLN A 117 -10.77 3.61 -8.84
N GLN A 118 -10.59 4.88 -9.24
CA GLN A 118 -9.38 5.29 -9.94
C GLN A 118 -8.17 5.25 -9.00
N SER A 119 -8.31 5.67 -7.74
CA SER A 119 -7.25 5.55 -6.74
C SER A 119 -6.83 4.09 -6.52
N ALA A 120 -7.77 3.13 -6.53
CA ALA A 120 -7.46 1.71 -6.42
C ALA A 120 -6.62 1.22 -7.62
N VAL A 121 -7.04 1.56 -8.84
CA VAL A 121 -6.31 1.18 -10.07
C VAL A 121 -4.94 1.85 -10.12
N THR A 122 -4.86 3.15 -9.81
CA THR A 122 -3.58 3.87 -9.74
C THR A 122 -2.66 3.27 -8.68
N LEU A 123 -3.17 2.96 -7.48
CA LEU A 123 -2.38 2.32 -6.43
C LEU A 123 -1.81 0.99 -6.92
N ARG A 124 -2.64 0.12 -7.52
CA ARG A 124 -2.17 -1.17 -8.07
C ARG A 124 -1.03 -0.96 -9.07
N LEU A 125 -1.19 -0.07 -10.03
CA LEU A 125 -0.15 0.23 -11.03
C LEU A 125 1.14 0.75 -10.39
N VAL A 126 1.03 1.70 -9.45
CA VAL A 126 2.20 2.29 -8.78
C VAL A 126 2.91 1.24 -7.91
N LEU A 127 2.18 0.37 -7.22
CA LEU A 127 2.77 -0.71 -6.44
C LEU A 127 3.50 -1.71 -7.33
N THR A 128 2.91 -2.09 -8.47
CA THR A 128 3.58 -3.01 -9.39
C THR A 128 4.83 -2.37 -10.00
N TYR A 129 4.75 -1.09 -10.40
CA TYR A 129 5.93 -0.33 -10.83
C TYR A 129 7.02 -0.30 -9.76
N PHE A 130 6.68 0.05 -8.52
CA PHE A 130 7.62 0.15 -7.41
C PHE A 130 8.30 -1.18 -7.08
N ASN A 131 7.54 -2.27 -7.12
CA ASN A 131 8.05 -3.59 -6.78
C ASN A 131 8.94 -4.18 -7.90
N TRP A 132 8.49 -4.09 -9.14
CA TRP A 132 9.03 -4.90 -10.24
C TRP A 132 9.92 -4.12 -11.21
N ILE A 133 9.67 -2.82 -11.41
CA ILE A 133 10.36 -2.01 -12.43
C ILE A 133 11.34 -1.03 -11.78
N TRP A 134 10.97 -0.42 -10.66
CA TRP A 134 11.77 0.65 -10.06
C TRP A 134 13.06 0.12 -9.40
N CYS A 135 14.20 0.51 -9.97
CA CYS A 135 15.52 0.21 -9.41
C CYS A 135 15.90 1.21 -8.30
N HIS A 136 16.15 0.69 -7.10
CA HIS A 136 16.55 1.53 -5.97
C HIS A 136 17.95 2.11 -6.19
N SER A 137 18.11 3.43 -6.09
CA SER A 137 19.35 4.13 -6.43
C SER A 137 20.59 3.63 -5.70
N ARG A 138 20.47 3.20 -4.44
CA ARG A 138 21.56 2.60 -3.64
C ARG A 138 21.81 1.12 -3.90
N PHE A 139 20.76 0.31 -4.03
CA PHE A 139 20.89 -1.15 -4.14
C PHE A 139 21.05 -1.63 -5.58
N LYS A 140 20.76 -0.75 -6.55
CA LYS A 140 20.81 -1.00 -7.99
C LYS A 140 19.96 -2.20 -8.46
N ASN A 141 18.96 -2.58 -7.66
CA ASN A 141 18.01 -3.66 -7.94
C ASN A 141 16.58 -3.26 -7.51
N THR A 142 15.60 -4.03 -7.96
CA THR A 142 14.18 -3.86 -7.64
C THR A 142 13.82 -4.52 -6.31
N ALA A 143 12.65 -4.20 -5.77
CA ALA A 143 12.19 -4.86 -4.54
C ALA A 143 11.85 -6.34 -4.78
N ALA A 144 11.32 -6.68 -5.96
CA ALA A 144 11.08 -8.05 -6.38
C ALA A 144 12.37 -8.87 -6.48
N GLN A 145 13.46 -8.28 -7.01
CA GLN A 145 14.78 -8.93 -7.01
C GLN A 145 15.29 -9.21 -5.59
N ARG A 146 15.20 -8.22 -4.68
CA ARG A 146 15.61 -8.42 -3.28
C ARG A 146 14.73 -9.42 -2.52
N ALA A 147 13.51 -9.66 -3.00
CA ALA A 147 12.61 -10.67 -2.45
C ALA A 147 12.82 -12.06 -3.08
N GLY A 148 13.72 -12.20 -4.06
CA GLY A 148 13.95 -13.47 -4.76
C GLY A 148 12.84 -13.87 -5.74
N LEU A 149 11.98 -12.93 -6.16
CA LEU A 149 10.86 -13.21 -7.07
C LEU A 149 11.25 -13.16 -8.56
N THR A 150 12.37 -12.52 -8.88
CA THR A 150 12.89 -12.37 -10.25
C THR A 150 14.40 -12.11 -10.19
N GLU A 151 15.14 -12.54 -11.22
CA GLU A 151 16.57 -12.29 -11.32
C GLU A 151 16.89 -10.93 -11.97
N HIS A 152 15.96 -10.40 -12.77
CA HIS A 152 16.14 -9.18 -13.55
C HIS A 152 15.02 -8.15 -13.26
N PRO A 153 15.31 -6.84 -13.40
CA PRO A 153 14.27 -5.81 -13.34
C PRO A 153 13.29 -6.00 -14.49
N TRP A 154 12.00 -5.83 -14.21
CA TRP A 154 10.98 -5.85 -15.26
C TRP A 154 10.92 -4.52 -16.00
N GLY A 155 10.49 -4.58 -17.25
CA GLY A 155 9.98 -3.45 -18.01
C GLY A 155 8.45 -3.39 -18.03
N TRP A 156 7.91 -2.36 -18.68
CA TRP A 156 6.47 -2.25 -18.92
C TRP A 156 5.92 -3.37 -19.81
N GLN A 157 6.75 -3.90 -20.73
CA GLN A 157 6.35 -5.00 -21.58
C GLN A 157 6.11 -6.27 -20.78
N ASP A 158 7.02 -6.62 -19.86
CA ASP A 158 6.88 -7.80 -19.00
C ASP A 158 5.59 -7.72 -18.19
N LEU A 159 5.28 -6.53 -17.65
CA LEU A 159 4.02 -6.29 -16.93
C LEU A 159 2.78 -6.53 -17.81
N ALA A 160 2.82 -6.08 -19.07
CA ALA A 160 1.69 -6.17 -19.99
C ALA A 160 1.47 -7.60 -20.53
N THR A 161 2.53 -8.40 -20.63
CA THR A 161 2.48 -9.76 -21.16
C THR A 161 2.44 -10.84 -20.08
N TYR A 162 2.68 -10.49 -18.81
CA TYR A 162 2.67 -11.46 -17.73
C TYR A 162 1.29 -12.13 -17.61
N PRO A 163 1.21 -13.46 -17.67
CA PRO A 163 -0.07 -14.17 -17.56
C PRO A 163 -0.64 -13.93 -16.16
N THR A 164 -1.73 -13.16 -16.10
CA THR A 164 -2.40 -12.75 -14.86
C THR A 164 -3.63 -13.60 -14.53
N LEU A 165 -3.96 -14.57 -15.40
CA LEU A 165 -5.12 -15.44 -15.27
C LEU A 165 -4.69 -16.90 -15.54
N TYR A 166 -4.81 -17.75 -14.52
CA TYR A 166 -5.10 -19.17 -14.63
C TYR A 166 -6.35 -19.43 -13.81
#